data_AF-A0A8H5LI86-F1
#
_entry.id   AF-A0A8H5LI86-F1
#
_cell.length_a   1.000
_cell.length_b   1.000
_cell.length_c   1.000
_cell.angle_alpha   90.00
_cell.angle_beta   90.00
_cell.angle_gamma   90.00
#
_symmetry.space_group_name_H-M   'P 1'
#
loop_
_entity.id
_entity.type
_entity.pdbx_description
1 polymer ?
#
loop_
_entity_poly.entity_id
_entity_poly.type
_entity_poly.pdbx_seq_one_letter_code
_entity_poly.pdbx_strand_id
1 'polypeptide(L)'
;MAFSTPTQNGDPAIHLPSSSISTPVQSTTDSAPLLITAFDAVATMKASAARLVRIIPRKSLDPAMVNIANAPAPQAQDLQRPTVLELLQKQRETASAEWPGNIRIEPVVKKEAFRPVQAEVRTQLKKMLKER
;
A
#
# COMPACT_ATOMS: atom_id res chain seq x y z
N MET A 1 -11.95 34.27 42.20
CA MET A 1 -11.16 35.31 41.50
C MET A 1 -9.70 34.89 41.52
N ALA A 2 -9.14 34.48 40.39
CA ALA A 2 -7.71 34.50 40.08
C ALA A 2 -7.57 34.28 38.57
N PHE A 3 -7.12 35.32 37.87
CA PHE A 3 -6.78 35.32 36.45
C PHE A 3 -5.36 34.75 36.26
N SER A 4 -5.13 33.97 35.21
CA SER A 4 -3.84 33.92 34.49
C SER A 4 -4.00 33.18 33.15
N THR A 5 -3.84 33.95 32.07
CA THR A 5 -3.44 33.55 30.71
C THR A 5 -2.06 34.19 30.44
N PRO A 6 -1.49 34.13 29.23
CA PRO A 6 -1.21 33.03 28.29
C PRO A 6 0.31 32.94 28.04
N THR A 7 0.80 32.07 27.14
CA THR A 7 2.05 32.17 26.31
C THR A 7 2.36 30.77 25.75
N GLN A 8 2.94 30.50 24.58
CA GLN A 8 3.09 31.10 23.26
C GLN A 8 4.05 30.13 22.53
N ASN A 9 3.76 29.81 21.27
CA ASN A 9 4.67 29.43 20.17
C ASN A 9 5.71 28.30 20.31
N GLY A 10 5.73 27.46 19.27
CA GLY A 10 6.88 26.63 18.90
C GLY A 10 6.56 25.72 17.73
N ASP A 11 6.50 26.27 16.52
CA ASP A 11 6.38 25.51 15.26
C ASP A 11 7.58 24.56 15.05
N PRO A 12 7.40 23.44 14.32
CA PRO A 12 8.41 22.41 14.13
C PRO A 12 9.44 22.77 13.04
N ALA A 13 10.71 22.82 13.42
CA ALA A 13 11.82 22.93 12.48
C ALA A 13 12.02 21.59 11.73
N ILE A 14 11.56 21.57 10.48
CA ILE A 14 11.80 20.50 9.50
C ILE A 14 13.25 20.64 9.01
N HIS A 15 14.14 19.75 9.45
CA HIS A 15 15.49 19.62 8.92
C HIS A 15 15.48 18.60 7.77
N LEU A 16 15.57 19.09 6.53
CA LEU A 16 15.85 18.28 5.34
C LEU A 16 17.36 17.99 5.25
N PRO A 17 17.79 16.76 4.91
CA PRO A 17 19.20 16.48 4.64
C PRO A 17 19.62 16.90 3.22
N SER A 18 20.70 17.69 3.16
CA SER A 18 21.42 18.08 1.95
C SER A 18 21.96 16.86 1.20
N SER A 19 21.59 16.73 -0.07
CA SER A 19 22.08 15.71 -0.99
C SER A 19 23.31 16.24 -1.75
N SER A 20 24.50 15.73 -1.43
CA SER A 20 25.73 16.02 -2.17
C SER A 20 25.79 15.13 -3.41
N ILE A 21 25.50 15.69 -4.58
CA ILE A 21 25.65 15.02 -5.88
C ILE A 21 27.09 15.24 -6.34
N SER A 22 27.88 14.16 -6.36
CA SER A 22 29.22 14.13 -6.94
C SER A 22 29.12 13.72 -8.42
N THR A 23 29.57 14.59 -9.31
CA THR A 23 29.62 14.40 -10.76
C THR A 23 30.75 13.45 -11.18
N PRO A 24 30.53 12.51 -12.11
CA PRO A 24 31.61 11.79 -12.76
C PRO A 24 32.19 12.59 -13.94
N VAL A 25 33.54 12.66 -13.95
CA VAL A 25 34.38 13.12 -15.07
C VAL A 25 34.24 12.16 -16.25
N GLN A 26 33.86 12.69 -17.41
CA GLN A 26 33.92 12.00 -18.71
C GLN A 26 35.27 12.32 -19.37
N SER A 27 36.04 11.30 -19.72
CA SER A 27 37.14 11.40 -20.67
C SER A 27 36.82 10.59 -21.92
N THR A 28 36.87 11.31 -23.02
CA THR A 28 36.75 10.93 -24.43
C THR A 28 37.82 9.91 -24.85
N THR A 29 37.47 8.89 -25.64
CA THR A 29 38.27 8.46 -26.79
C THR A 29 37.39 7.79 -27.85
N ASP A 30 37.14 8.57 -28.89
CA ASP A 30 37.03 8.25 -30.31
C ASP A 30 37.21 6.79 -30.77
N SER A 31 36.26 6.30 -31.59
CA SER A 31 36.50 5.47 -32.78
C SER A 31 35.17 5.03 -33.40
N ALA A 32 34.71 5.75 -34.43
CA ALA A 32 33.73 5.23 -35.39
C ALA A 32 34.44 4.30 -36.38
N PRO A 33 33.75 3.25 -36.89
CA PRO A 33 33.38 3.35 -38.30
C PRO A 33 32.02 2.74 -38.69
N LEU A 34 31.41 3.38 -39.69
CA LEU A 34 30.64 2.83 -40.82
C LEU A 34 29.18 2.33 -40.60
N LEU A 35 28.28 3.18 -41.09
CA LEU A 35 27.21 2.87 -42.05
C LEU A 35 26.57 1.46 -42.01
N ILE A 36 25.41 1.36 -41.36
CA ILE A 36 24.28 0.60 -41.91
C ILE A 36 23.03 1.49 -41.86
N THR A 37 22.66 1.94 -43.05
CA THR A 37 21.42 2.62 -43.41
C THR A 37 20.18 1.73 -43.22
N ALA A 38 19.08 2.39 -42.86
CA ALA A 38 17.69 2.03 -43.12
C ALA A 38 17.04 0.93 -42.23
N PHE A 39 16.35 1.37 -41.19
CA PHE A 39 15.11 0.75 -40.71
C PHE A 39 14.04 1.80 -40.38
N ASP A 40 13.82 2.74 -41.30
CA ASP A 40 12.57 3.50 -41.33
C ASP A 40 11.54 2.72 -42.15
N ALA A 41 10.93 1.74 -41.48
CA ALA A 41 9.62 1.24 -41.86
C ALA A 41 8.73 1.40 -40.62
N VAL A 42 8.06 2.55 -40.52
CA VAL A 42 6.94 2.75 -39.59
C VAL A 42 5.76 1.93 -40.12
N ALA A 43 5.89 0.60 -40.03
CA ALA A 43 4.75 -0.29 -40.07
C ALA A 43 3.98 -0.03 -38.78
N THR A 44 2.74 0.45 -38.89
CA THR A 44 1.82 0.59 -37.75
C THR A 44 1.70 -0.77 -37.08
N MET A 45 2.45 -0.98 -35.99
CA MET A 45 2.46 -2.24 -35.27
C MET A 45 1.11 -2.44 -34.61
N LYS A 46 0.23 -3.21 -35.25
CA LYS A 46 -0.93 -3.76 -34.57
C LYS A 46 -0.43 -4.69 -33.48
N ALA A 47 -0.72 -4.33 -32.22
CA ALA A 47 -0.43 -5.17 -31.08
C ALA A 47 -1.16 -6.51 -31.28
N SER A 48 -0.40 -7.57 -31.51
CA SER A 48 -0.91 -8.94 -31.53
C SER A 48 -0.51 -9.62 -30.22
N ALA A 49 -1.34 -10.55 -29.72
CA ALA A 49 -1.08 -11.24 -28.45
C ALA A 49 0.32 -11.90 -28.39
N ALA A 50 0.83 -12.39 -29.52
CA ALA A 50 2.17 -12.97 -29.64
C ALA A 50 3.31 -11.96 -29.47
N ARG A 51 3.06 -10.65 -29.64
CA ARG A 51 4.05 -9.58 -29.42
C ARG A 51 3.99 -8.99 -28.00
N LEU A 52 3.01 -9.37 -27.18
CA LEU A 52 2.87 -8.90 -25.80
C LEU A 52 3.70 -9.72 -24.80
N VAL A 53 4.12 -10.94 -25.18
CA VAL A 53 4.85 -11.85 -24.28
C VAL A 53 6.12 -12.33 -24.98
N ARG A 54 7.29 -11.95 -24.44
CA ARG A 54 8.59 -12.44 -24.90
C ARG A 54 9.08 -13.53 -23.94
N ILE A 55 9.23 -14.75 -24.44
CA ILE A 55 9.84 -15.85 -23.69
C ILE A 55 11.35 -15.70 -23.78
N ILE A 56 12.02 -15.59 -22.64
CA ILE A 56 13.48 -15.47 -22.53
C ILE A 56 14.00 -16.72 -21.79
N PRO A 57 15.03 -17.42 -22.30
CA PRO A 57 15.66 -18.53 -21.60
C PRO A 57 16.22 -18.11 -20.24
N ARG A 58 15.99 -18.91 -19.19
CA ARG A 58 16.46 -18.60 -17.83
C ARG A 58 17.98 -18.44 -17.73
N LYS A 59 18.74 -19.14 -18.57
CA LYS A 59 20.22 -19.09 -18.60
C LYS A 59 20.76 -17.75 -19.14
N SER A 60 19.95 -16.98 -19.87
CA SER A 60 20.36 -15.66 -20.39
C SER A 60 19.94 -14.50 -19.49
N LEU A 61 19.34 -14.79 -18.33
CA LEU A 61 19.02 -13.78 -17.32
C LEU A 61 20.14 -13.78 -16.28
N ASP A 62 20.90 -12.69 -16.22
CA ASP A 62 21.82 -12.42 -15.12
C ASP A 62 21.00 -11.83 -13.95
N PRO A 63 20.88 -12.53 -12.81
CA PRO A 63 20.11 -12.06 -11.66
C PRO A 63 20.67 -10.77 -11.04
N ALA A 64 21.92 -10.40 -11.32
CA ALA A 64 22.51 -9.14 -10.85
C ALA A 64 22.09 -7.93 -11.68
N MET A 65 21.69 -8.12 -12.95
CA MET A 65 21.29 -7.03 -13.87
C MET A 65 19.78 -6.76 -13.91
N VAL A 66 18.96 -7.65 -13.35
CA VAL A 66 17.50 -7.59 -13.48
C VAL A 66 16.85 -7.26 -12.14
N ASN A 67 16.05 -6.20 -12.10
CA ASN A 67 15.23 -5.88 -10.95
C ASN A 67 14.04 -6.86 -10.88
N ILE A 68 14.22 -7.96 -10.15
CA ILE A 68 13.15 -8.93 -9.89
C ILE A 68 12.28 -8.37 -8.78
N ALA A 69 11.05 -7.97 -9.10
CA ALA A 69 10.08 -7.59 -8.09
C ALA A 69 9.83 -8.78 -7.16
N ASN A 70 9.92 -8.54 -5.85
CA ASN A 70 9.63 -9.54 -4.84
C ASN A 70 8.18 -10.02 -4.95
N ALA A 71 7.96 -11.27 -4.56
CA ALA A 71 6.61 -11.79 -4.43
C ALA A 71 5.80 -10.89 -3.47
N PRO A 72 4.51 -10.63 -3.77
CA PRO A 72 3.64 -9.88 -2.87
C PRO A 72 3.59 -10.56 -1.50
N ALA A 73 3.45 -9.76 -0.44
CA ALA A 73 3.41 -10.26 0.92
C ALA A 73 2.26 -11.27 1.10
N PRO A 74 2.44 -12.32 1.92
CA PRO A 74 1.38 -13.27 2.21
C PRO A 74 0.18 -12.57 2.88
N GLN A 75 -1.03 -12.82 2.37
CA GLN A 75 -2.29 -12.27 2.89
C GLN A 75 -2.54 -12.60 4.38
N ALA A 76 -1.87 -13.61 4.92
CA ALA A 76 -1.96 -13.99 6.33
C ALA A 76 -1.56 -12.86 7.30
N GLN A 77 -0.73 -11.91 6.87
CA GLN A 77 -0.34 -10.76 7.70
C GLN A 77 -1.51 -9.81 7.96
N ASP A 78 -2.46 -9.69 7.03
CA ASP A 78 -3.65 -8.87 7.20
C ASP A 78 -4.64 -9.49 8.20
N LEU A 79 -4.62 -10.82 8.37
CA LEU A 79 -5.45 -11.52 9.38
C LEU A 79 -4.97 -11.31 10.81
N GLN A 80 -3.73 -10.83 11.01
CA GLN A 80 -3.17 -10.60 12.35
C GLN A 80 -3.42 -9.17 12.86
N ARG A 81 -4.05 -8.31 12.06
CA ARG A 81 -4.36 -6.94 12.49
C ARG A 81 -5.52 -6.97 13.49
N PRO A 82 -5.43 -6.21 14.60
CA PRO A 82 -6.52 -6.13 15.56
C PRO A 82 -7.75 -5.52 14.90
N THR A 83 -8.91 -6.10 15.19
CA THR A 83 -10.20 -5.57 14.71
C THR A 83 -10.53 -4.25 15.37
N VAL A 84 -11.40 -3.44 14.73
CA VAL A 84 -11.82 -2.15 15.33
C VAL A 84 -12.54 -2.41 16.66
N LEU A 85 -13.35 -3.46 16.74
CA LEU A 85 -14.00 -3.87 17.98
C LEU A 85 -13.01 -4.20 19.10
N GLU A 86 -11.93 -4.93 18.80
CA GLU A 86 -10.87 -5.23 19.78
C GLU A 86 -10.16 -3.98 20.27
N LEU A 87 -9.89 -3.03 19.37
CA LEU A 87 -9.27 -1.76 19.75
C LEU A 87 -10.18 -0.96 20.69
N LEU A 88 -11.48 -0.87 20.38
CA LEU A 88 -12.44 -0.17 21.22
C LEU A 88 -12.65 -0.87 22.57
N GLN A 89 -12.64 -2.20 22.61
CA GLN A 89 -12.70 -2.96 23.87
C GLN A 89 -11.50 -2.67 24.76
N LYS A 90 -10.28 -2.73 24.19
CA LYS A 90 -9.05 -2.39 24.93
C LYS A 90 -9.07 -0.95 25.45
N GLN A 91 -9.53 0.00 24.64
CA GLN A 91 -9.64 1.39 25.05
C GLN A 91 -10.66 1.57 26.18
N ARG A 92 -11.81 0.90 26.11
CA ARG A 92 -12.82 0.92 27.19
C ARG A 92 -12.26 0.37 28.50
N GLU A 93 -11.54 -0.74 28.45
CA GLU A 93 -10.91 -1.36 29.61
C GLU A 93 -9.84 -0.45 30.23
N THR A 94 -9.06 0.25 29.39
CA THR A 94 -7.97 1.13 29.83
C THR A 94 -8.49 2.46 30.37
N ALA A 95 -9.51 3.04 29.71
CA ALA A 95 -9.97 4.39 29.98
C ALA A 95 -11.02 4.48 31.10
N SER A 96 -11.71 3.38 31.45
CA SER A 96 -12.74 3.23 32.50
C SER A 96 -13.59 4.48 32.82
N ALA A 97 -13.04 5.47 33.56
CA ALA A 97 -13.71 6.73 33.90
C ALA A 97 -13.84 7.77 32.76
N GLU A 98 -12.98 7.72 31.75
CA GLU A 98 -12.99 8.64 30.59
C GLU A 98 -13.77 8.09 29.38
N TRP A 99 -14.30 6.86 29.47
CA TRP A 99 -15.03 6.26 28.36
C TRP A 99 -16.35 7.00 28.09
N PRO A 100 -16.61 7.42 26.84
CA PRO A 100 -17.77 8.24 26.54
C PRO A 100 -19.06 7.40 26.57
N GLY A 101 -20.06 7.85 27.33
CA GLY A 101 -21.30 7.11 27.57
C GLY A 101 -22.23 6.95 26.35
N ASN A 102 -21.96 7.69 25.26
CA ASN A 102 -22.70 7.58 24.00
C ASN A 102 -22.20 6.42 23.12
N ILE A 103 -21.06 5.79 23.43
CA ILE A 103 -20.53 4.67 22.64
C ILE A 103 -20.84 3.34 23.34
N ARG A 104 -21.68 2.53 22.68
CA ARG A 104 -21.98 1.15 23.07
C ARG A 104 -21.26 0.18 22.15
N ILE A 105 -20.50 -0.75 22.72
CA ILE A 105 -19.83 -1.82 21.98
C ILE A 105 -20.73 -3.05 22.03
N GLU A 106 -21.32 -3.40 20.89
CA GLU A 106 -22.21 -4.55 20.75
C GLU A 106 -21.42 -5.86 20.58
N PRO A 107 -21.96 -7.01 21.02
CA PRO A 107 -21.33 -8.31 20.83
C PRO A 107 -21.37 -8.78 19.38
N VAL A 108 -20.39 -9.60 18.99
CA VAL A 108 -20.32 -10.17 17.64
C VAL A 108 -21.48 -11.11 17.36
N VAL A 109 -22.26 -10.82 16.31
CA VAL A 109 -23.42 -11.61 15.92
C VAL A 109 -23.00 -12.88 15.17
N LYS A 110 -23.29 -14.05 15.77
CA LYS A 110 -22.95 -15.36 15.19
C LYS A 110 -23.86 -15.72 14.02
N LYS A 111 -23.39 -16.61 13.14
CA LYS A 111 -24.14 -17.12 11.97
C LYS A 111 -25.53 -17.70 12.36
N GLU A 112 -25.63 -18.29 13.54
CA GLU A 112 -26.85 -18.90 14.09
C GLU A 112 -27.99 -17.90 14.28
N ALA A 113 -27.66 -16.65 14.67
CA ALA A 113 -28.65 -15.59 14.87
C ALA A 113 -29.35 -15.20 13.56
N PHE A 114 -28.75 -15.50 12.40
CA PHE A 114 -29.36 -15.25 11.11
C PHE A 114 -30.28 -16.37 10.62
N ARG A 115 -30.34 -17.54 11.28
CA ARG A 115 -31.19 -18.67 10.86
C ARG A 115 -32.67 -18.29 10.65
N PRO A 116 -33.34 -17.55 11.54
CA PRO A 116 -34.74 -17.17 11.35
C PRO A 116 -34.93 -16.04 10.33
N VAL A 117 -33.87 -15.38 9.87
CA VAL A 117 -33.95 -14.26 8.93
C VAL A 117 -34.15 -14.78 7.51
N GLN A 118 -35.07 -14.16 6.78
CA GLN A 118 -35.32 -14.42 5.35
C GLN A 118 -34.03 -14.35 4.53
N ALA A 119 -33.89 -15.25 3.56
CA ALA A 119 -32.66 -15.42 2.79
C ALA A 119 -32.26 -14.15 2.02
N GLU A 120 -33.25 -13.42 1.49
CA GLU A 120 -33.07 -12.20 0.69
C GLU A 120 -32.37 -11.08 1.48
N VAL A 121 -32.76 -10.91 2.75
CA VAL A 121 -32.24 -9.83 3.61
C VAL A 121 -30.94 -10.22 4.32
N ARG A 122 -30.70 -11.53 4.46
CA ARG A 122 -29.54 -12.06 5.19
C ARG A 122 -28.20 -11.58 4.64
N THR A 123 -28.08 -11.47 3.31
CA THR A 123 -26.84 -11.03 2.65
C THR A 123 -26.55 -9.57 2.95
N GLN A 124 -27.57 -8.72 2.93
CA GLN A 124 -27.45 -7.30 3.26
C GLN A 124 -27.05 -7.11 4.73
N LEU A 125 -27.71 -7.81 5.66
CA LEU A 125 -27.40 -7.72 7.09
C LEU A 125 -25.97 -8.16 7.41
N LYS A 126 -25.51 -9.27 6.82
CA LYS A 126 -24.12 -9.72 6.98
C LYS A 126 -23.12 -8.70 6.46
N LYS A 127 -23.44 -8.03 5.35
CA LYS A 127 -22.58 -6.98 4.79
C LYS A 127 -22.50 -5.76 5.70
N MET A 128 -23.60 -5.39 6.35
CA MET A 128 -23.63 -4.26 7.29
C MET A 128 -22.84 -4.51 8.57
N LEU A 129 -22.75 -5.77 9.00
CA LEU A 129 -22.04 -6.17 10.22
C LEU A 129 -20.56 -6.49 10.00
N LYS A 130 -20.08 -6.42 8.75
CA LYS A 130 -18.67 -6.64 8.43
C LYS A 130 -17.89 -5.34 8.62
N GLU A 131 -16.75 -5.42 9.31
CA GLU A 131 -15.80 -4.32 9.40
C GLU A 131 -15.26 -3.95 8.00
N ARG A 132 -15.07 -2.65 7.75
CA ARG A 132 -14.62 -2.10 6.46
C ARG A 132 -13.11 -1.96 6.41
#